data_AF-H8X4T4-F1
#
_entry.id   AF-H8X4T4-F1
#
_cell.length_a   1.000
_cell.length_b   1.000
_cell.length_c   1.000
_cell.angle_alpha   90.00
_cell.angle_beta   90.00
_cell.angle_gamma   90.00
#
_symmetry.space_group_name_H-M   'P 1'
#
loop_
_entity.id
_entity.type
_entity.pdbx_description
1 polymer ?
#
loop_
_entity_poly.entity_id
_entity_poly.type
_entity_poly.pdbx_seq_one_letter_code
_entity_poly.pdbx_strand_id
1 'polypeptide(L)'
;MSNHHEDHQEPTRRPNPKGWVPPKAPYNPYDPTDIRPPEGYPSEFQIPGQQPQGFSSIPKQPTQYQKVNETMERLNYTARPMSDLYPNQYKVLRRVDTNKKLHLGSRWFGTLIGGSVIFYFTFFYRWNEGRDNVFSDFYRSQLWLKERILGGLSEQEYDDLHFPKSGYTVLHSVKDAQYIPDDLRKTQEGEFVLNRPSERHLLEAERIQQEKEEQMLRELDMHRKYAKELDNEAKKSKKWFGIF
;
A
#
# COMPACT_ATOMS: atom_id res chain seq x y z
N MET A 1 -74.84 -13.40 -24.44
CA MET A 1 -73.87 -12.87 -23.45
C MET A 1 -74.49 -13.10 -22.08
N SER A 2 -74.08 -14.17 -21.39
CA SER A 2 -74.55 -14.54 -20.05
C SER A 2 -73.43 -14.25 -19.05
N ASN A 3 -73.64 -13.26 -18.20
CA ASN A 3 -72.71 -12.92 -17.12
C ASN A 3 -72.84 -13.95 -16.00
N HIS A 4 -71.77 -14.71 -15.75
CA HIS A 4 -71.64 -15.47 -14.50
C HIS A 4 -71.18 -14.51 -13.40
N HIS A 5 -72.06 -14.28 -12.42
CA HIS A 5 -71.67 -13.75 -11.12
C HIS A 5 -71.25 -14.95 -10.25
N GLU A 6 -69.98 -14.97 -9.83
CA GLU A 6 -69.49 -15.88 -8.80
C GLU A 6 -69.84 -15.30 -7.43
N ASP A 7 -70.76 -15.95 -6.71
CA ASP A 7 -71.07 -15.62 -5.32
C ASP A 7 -69.96 -16.20 -4.42
N HIS A 8 -69.00 -15.37 -4.02
CA HIS A 8 -68.04 -15.72 -2.96
C HIS A 8 -68.75 -15.70 -1.60
N GLN A 9 -69.18 -16.86 -1.11
CA GLN A 9 -69.60 -17.01 0.29
C GLN A 9 -68.38 -16.81 1.21
N GLU A 10 -68.37 -15.72 1.98
CA GLU A 10 -67.34 -15.49 3.00
C GLU A 10 -67.37 -16.64 4.04
N PRO A 11 -66.24 -17.30 4.34
CA PRO A 11 -66.22 -18.39 5.30
C PRO A 11 -66.54 -17.87 6.71
N THR A 12 -67.62 -18.39 7.31
CA THR A 12 -68.05 -18.05 8.66
C THR A 12 -67.06 -18.57 9.70
N ARG A 13 -66.37 -17.66 10.40
CA ARG A 13 -65.37 -17.97 11.43
C ARG A 13 -66.00 -18.61 12.67
N ARG A 14 -65.41 -19.69 13.19
CA ARG A 14 -65.81 -20.29 14.48
C ARG A 14 -65.46 -19.35 15.65
N PRO A 15 -66.32 -19.22 16.67
CA PRO A 15 -66.02 -18.42 17.85
C PRO A 15 -64.85 -19.03 18.63
N ASN A 16 -63.99 -18.17 19.18
CA ASN A 16 -62.83 -18.61 19.95
C ASN A 16 -63.27 -19.26 21.29
N PRO A 17 -62.56 -20.31 21.76
CA PRO A 17 -62.90 -20.99 23.02
C PRO A 17 -62.64 -20.12 24.26
N LYS A 18 -63.28 -20.46 25.40
CA LYS A 18 -63.14 -19.74 26.67
C LYS A 18 -61.70 -19.84 27.19
N GLY A 19 -61.04 -18.70 27.42
CA GLY A 19 -59.62 -18.62 27.82
C GLY A 19 -58.64 -18.33 26.67
N TRP A 20 -59.13 -18.09 25.46
CA TRP A 20 -58.31 -17.76 24.31
C TRP A 20 -57.65 -16.38 24.46
N VAL A 21 -56.32 -16.35 24.42
CA VAL A 21 -55.49 -15.13 24.34
C VAL A 21 -54.99 -15.00 22.89
N PRO A 22 -55.07 -13.82 22.26
CA PRO A 22 -54.58 -13.65 20.90
C PRO A 22 -53.07 -13.92 20.82
N PRO A 23 -52.59 -14.70 19.83
CA PRO A 23 -51.16 -14.97 19.68
C PRO A 23 -50.39 -13.68 19.35
N LYS A 24 -49.17 -13.57 19.87
CA LYS A 24 -48.31 -12.37 19.77
C LYS A 24 -47.40 -12.36 18.53
N ALA A 25 -47.44 -13.40 17.71
CA ALA A 25 -46.68 -13.58 16.47
C ALA A 25 -47.64 -13.59 15.26
N PRO A 26 -47.18 -13.31 14.02
CA PRO A 26 -48.05 -13.09 12.88
C PRO A 26 -48.78 -14.39 12.51
N TYR A 27 -50.01 -14.52 13.02
CA TYR A 27 -51.04 -15.43 12.51
C TYR A 27 -51.05 -15.31 10.98
N ASN A 28 -50.91 -16.42 10.25
CA ASN A 28 -51.16 -16.43 8.81
C ASN A 28 -52.69 -16.57 8.63
N PRO A 29 -53.42 -15.50 8.34
CA PRO A 29 -54.88 -15.54 8.33
C PRO A 29 -55.44 -16.29 7.12
N TYR A 30 -54.58 -16.79 6.23
CA TYR A 30 -54.95 -17.36 4.95
C TYR A 30 -54.79 -18.88 4.84
N ASP A 31 -54.29 -19.57 5.87
CA ASP A 31 -54.17 -21.04 5.85
C ASP A 31 -55.20 -21.72 6.77
N PRO A 32 -56.31 -22.24 6.23
CA PRO A 32 -57.34 -22.92 7.01
C PRO A 32 -56.93 -24.34 7.48
N THR A 33 -55.75 -24.82 7.07
CA THR A 33 -55.26 -26.18 7.36
C THR A 33 -54.08 -26.25 8.34
N ASP A 34 -53.72 -25.13 8.98
CA ASP A 34 -52.61 -25.09 9.93
C ASP A 34 -52.92 -25.90 11.21
N ILE A 35 -52.49 -27.17 11.22
CA ILE A 35 -52.57 -28.08 12.38
C ILE A 35 -51.35 -27.82 13.26
N ARG A 36 -51.47 -26.85 14.17
CA ARG A 36 -50.41 -26.57 15.14
C ARG A 36 -50.29 -27.68 16.20
N PRO A 37 -49.08 -28.06 16.63
CA PRO A 37 -48.89 -28.89 17.81
C PRO A 37 -49.42 -28.18 19.08
N PRO A 38 -49.92 -28.94 20.08
CA PRO A 38 -50.52 -28.35 21.29
C PRO A 38 -49.52 -27.50 22.10
N GLU A 39 -48.23 -27.81 21.98
CA GLU A 39 -47.14 -27.07 22.61
C GLU A 39 -46.69 -25.84 21.81
N GLY A 40 -47.23 -25.56 20.62
CA GLY A 40 -46.81 -24.45 19.74
C GLY A 40 -45.51 -24.71 18.97
N TYR A 41 -45.14 -23.87 18.01
CA TYR A 41 -43.85 -24.01 17.32
C TYR A 41 -42.69 -23.56 18.22
N PRO A 42 -41.53 -24.23 18.19
CA PRO A 42 -40.35 -23.84 18.98
C PRO A 42 -39.89 -22.39 18.76
N SER A 43 -40.23 -21.80 17.61
CA SER A 43 -39.98 -20.39 17.27
C SER A 43 -40.83 -19.39 18.06
N GLU A 44 -41.94 -19.83 18.68
CA GLU A 44 -42.86 -18.98 19.44
C GLU A 44 -42.38 -18.71 20.88
N PHE A 45 -41.54 -19.59 21.42
CA PHE A 45 -41.01 -19.49 22.79
C PHE A 45 -39.62 -18.83 22.85
N GLN A 46 -39.03 -18.53 21.69
CA GLN A 46 -37.76 -17.83 21.63
C GLN A 46 -37.99 -16.35 21.94
N ILE A 47 -37.43 -15.90 23.06
CA ILE A 47 -37.52 -14.52 23.51
C ILE A 47 -36.93 -13.60 22.42
N PRO A 48 -37.71 -12.64 21.88
CA PRO A 48 -37.23 -11.74 20.86
C PRO A 48 -36.02 -10.96 21.39
N GLY A 49 -34.88 -11.09 20.71
CA GLY A 49 -33.65 -10.35 21.01
C GLY A 49 -32.42 -11.17 21.40
N GLN A 50 -32.56 -12.48 21.67
CA GLN A 50 -31.39 -13.34 21.95
C GLN A 50 -30.78 -14.02 20.72
N GLN A 51 -31.55 -14.24 19.65
CA GLN A 51 -31.04 -14.84 18.41
C GLN A 51 -31.26 -13.89 17.22
N PRO A 52 -30.29 -13.79 16.29
CA PRO A 52 -30.48 -13.06 15.05
C PRO A 52 -31.64 -13.69 14.26
N GLN A 53 -32.73 -12.95 14.05
CA GLN A 53 -33.95 -13.44 13.38
C GLN A 53 -33.77 -13.66 11.86
N GLY A 54 -32.58 -13.44 11.32
CA GLY A 54 -32.24 -13.73 9.93
C GLY A 54 -30.80 -13.36 9.56
N PHE A 55 -30.40 -13.68 8.33
CA PHE A 55 -29.05 -13.43 7.80
C PHE A 55 -28.63 -11.95 7.81
N SER A 56 -29.59 -11.02 7.80
CA SER A 56 -29.34 -9.58 7.80
C SER A 56 -29.18 -8.97 9.20
N SER A 57 -29.43 -9.75 10.27
CA SER A 57 -29.38 -9.23 11.64
C SER A 57 -28.01 -9.41 12.29
N ILE A 58 -27.47 -8.32 12.83
CA ILE A 58 -26.13 -8.30 13.45
C ILE A 58 -26.17 -9.10 14.76
N PRO A 59 -25.36 -10.16 14.92
CA PRO A 59 -25.34 -10.95 16.13
C PRO A 59 -24.80 -10.13 17.31
N LYS A 60 -25.45 -10.24 18.47
CA LYS A 60 -25.09 -9.46 19.67
C LYS A 60 -24.07 -10.18 20.56
N GLN A 61 -23.86 -11.49 20.37
CA GLN A 61 -22.95 -12.32 21.16
C GLN A 61 -21.82 -12.90 20.31
N PRO A 62 -20.58 -12.98 20.82
CA PRO A 62 -19.40 -13.45 20.06
C PRO A 62 -19.51 -14.91 19.61
N THR A 63 -20.17 -15.77 20.37
CA THR A 63 -20.40 -17.19 20.02
C THR A 63 -21.35 -17.37 18.84
N GLN A 64 -22.17 -16.35 18.53
CA GLN A 64 -23.08 -16.37 17.38
C GLN A 64 -22.35 -16.07 16.08
N TYR A 65 -21.29 -15.25 16.12
CA TYR A 65 -20.45 -14.98 14.95
C TYR A 65 -19.75 -16.25 14.45
N GLN A 66 -19.32 -17.14 15.36
CA GLN A 66 -18.74 -18.44 14.98
C GLN A 66 -19.76 -19.31 14.25
N LYS A 67 -21.00 -19.41 14.75
CA LYS A 67 -22.08 -20.16 14.09
C LYS A 67 -22.51 -19.53 12.76
N VAL A 68 -22.49 -18.20 12.65
CA VAL A 68 -22.77 -17.51 11.38
C VAL A 68 -21.67 -17.76 10.37
N ASN A 69 -20.40 -17.72 10.77
CA ASN A 69 -19.29 -18.05 9.88
C ASN A 69 -19.33 -19.52 9.45
N GLU A 70 -19.59 -20.45 10.37
CA GLU A 70 -19.71 -21.88 10.04
C GLU A 70 -20.93 -22.16 9.14
N THR A 71 -22.06 -21.48 9.37
CA THR A 71 -23.21 -21.58 8.47
C THR A 71 -22.95 -20.91 7.13
N MET A 72 -22.24 -19.79 7.05
CA MET A 72 -21.78 -19.17 5.80
C MET A 72 -20.80 -20.06 5.04
N GLU A 73 -19.89 -20.76 5.72
CA GLU A 73 -18.99 -21.74 5.12
C GLU A 73 -19.75 -22.97 4.59
N ARG A 74 -20.75 -23.46 5.33
CA ARG A 74 -21.65 -24.55 4.86
C ARG A 74 -22.61 -24.08 3.77
N LEU A 75 -22.98 -22.81 3.76
CA LEU A 75 -23.81 -22.14 2.75
C LEU A 75 -22.98 -21.54 1.61
N ASN A 76 -21.66 -21.77 1.56
CA ASN A 76 -20.89 -21.69 0.32
C ASN A 76 -21.32 -22.82 -0.64
N TYR A 77 -22.62 -22.91 -0.89
CA TYR A 77 -23.16 -23.32 -2.16
C TYR A 77 -22.67 -22.27 -3.17
N THR A 78 -21.49 -22.51 -3.73
CA THR A 78 -21.12 -21.83 -4.97
C THR A 78 -22.07 -22.37 -6.03
N ALA A 79 -23.25 -21.77 -6.17
CA ALA A 79 -24.14 -21.95 -7.32
C ALA A 79 -23.47 -21.34 -8.56
N ARG A 80 -22.25 -21.79 -8.88
CA ARG A 80 -21.68 -21.53 -10.19
C ARG A 80 -22.47 -22.45 -11.11
N PRO A 81 -23.23 -21.91 -12.09
CA PRO A 81 -23.82 -22.78 -13.09
C PRO A 81 -22.69 -23.59 -13.74
N MET A 82 -22.99 -24.83 -14.12
CA MET A 82 -22.04 -25.64 -14.89
C MET A 82 -21.65 -24.88 -16.16
N SER A 83 -20.40 -25.01 -16.58
CA SER A 83 -19.93 -24.33 -17.78
C SER A 83 -20.51 -25.04 -19.01
N ASP A 84 -21.14 -24.28 -19.89
CA ASP A 84 -21.68 -24.80 -21.16
C ASP A 84 -20.55 -25.22 -22.13
N LEU A 85 -19.34 -24.67 -21.94
CA LEU A 85 -18.19 -24.85 -22.84
C LEU A 85 -17.28 -26.02 -22.44
N TYR A 86 -17.15 -26.29 -21.14
CA TYR A 86 -16.34 -27.35 -20.58
C TYR A 86 -17.18 -28.23 -19.63
N PRO A 87 -17.43 -29.50 -19.99
CA PRO A 87 -18.19 -30.40 -19.14
C PRO A 87 -17.46 -30.61 -17.80
N ASN A 88 -18.21 -30.78 -16.72
CA ASN A 88 -17.72 -30.97 -15.35
C ASN A 88 -16.92 -29.81 -14.74
N GLN A 89 -16.89 -28.64 -15.39
CA GLN A 89 -16.30 -27.42 -14.82
C GLN A 89 -17.39 -26.42 -14.45
N TYR A 90 -17.19 -25.71 -13.35
CA TYR A 90 -18.06 -24.61 -12.94
C TYR A 90 -17.74 -23.34 -13.73
N LYS A 91 -18.76 -22.57 -14.12
CA LYS A 91 -18.58 -21.28 -14.79
C LYS A 91 -17.81 -20.31 -13.89
N VAL A 92 -16.69 -19.80 -14.37
CA VAL A 92 -15.96 -18.72 -13.71
C VAL A 92 -16.72 -17.43 -13.99
N LEU A 93 -17.57 -17.01 -13.05
CA LEU A 93 -18.25 -15.72 -13.13
C LEU A 93 -17.19 -14.62 -12.94
N ARG A 94 -16.95 -13.84 -13.99
CA ARG A 94 -16.14 -12.62 -13.87
C ARG A 94 -16.92 -11.63 -13.02
N ARG A 95 -16.31 -11.15 -11.94
CA ARG A 95 -16.87 -10.06 -11.13
C ARG A 95 -17.15 -8.88 -12.04
N VAL A 96 -18.41 -8.46 -12.12
CA VAL A 96 -18.80 -7.25 -12.86
C VAL A 96 -18.44 -6.07 -11.98
N ASP A 97 -17.41 -5.33 -12.38
CA ASP A 97 -17.05 -4.07 -11.74
C ASP A 97 -18.01 -2.99 -12.21
N THR A 98 -19.02 -2.69 -11.40
CA THR A 98 -20.05 -1.68 -11.68
C THR A 98 -19.45 -0.27 -11.79
N ASN A 99 -18.31 -0.02 -11.13
CA ASN A 99 -17.66 1.28 -11.06
C ASN A 99 -16.45 1.40 -12.00
N LYS A 100 -16.26 0.45 -12.92
CA LYS A 100 -15.11 0.43 -13.83
C LYS A 100 -14.90 1.76 -14.57
N LYS A 101 -15.99 2.41 -15.02
CA LYS A 101 -15.92 3.71 -15.71
C LYS A 101 -15.46 4.83 -14.77
N LEU A 102 -15.91 4.82 -13.52
CA LEU A 102 -15.51 5.80 -12.52
C LEU A 102 -14.04 5.63 -12.13
N HIS A 103 -13.57 4.40 -11.92
CA HIS A 103 -12.17 4.12 -11.65
C HIS A 103 -11.24 4.48 -12.83
N LEU A 104 -11.70 4.22 -14.06
CA LEU A 104 -10.98 4.66 -15.26
C LEU A 104 -10.91 6.20 -15.30
N GLY A 105 -12.04 6.87 -15.08
CA GLY A 105 -12.13 8.33 -15.06
C GLY A 105 -11.25 8.96 -13.98
N SER A 106 -11.30 8.44 -12.75
CA SER A 106 -10.48 8.95 -11.63
C SER A 106 -8.99 8.75 -11.87
N ARG A 107 -8.59 7.62 -12.47
CA ARG A 107 -7.20 7.37 -12.85
C ARG A 107 -6.73 8.39 -13.88
N TRP A 108 -7.47 8.60 -14.97
CA TRP A 108 -7.10 9.58 -15.99
C TRP A 108 -7.09 11.00 -15.45
N PHE A 109 -8.09 11.38 -14.67
CA PHE A 109 -8.17 12.69 -14.03
C PHE A 109 -6.99 12.93 -13.08
N GLY A 110 -6.66 11.96 -12.23
CA GLY A 110 -5.50 12.03 -11.34
C GLY A 110 -4.18 12.16 -12.10
N THR A 111 -4.01 11.39 -13.19
CA THR A 111 -2.82 11.51 -14.03
C THR A 111 -2.73 12.84 -14.76
N LEU A 112 -3.86 13.40 -15.23
CA LEU A 112 -3.88 14.68 -15.92
C LEU A 112 -3.61 15.84 -14.96
N ILE A 113 -4.20 15.84 -13.77
CA ILE A 113 -3.93 16.86 -12.75
C ILE A 113 -2.49 16.76 -12.25
N GLY A 114 -2.05 15.56 -11.88
CA GLY A 114 -0.67 15.36 -11.43
C GLY A 114 0.34 15.75 -12.49
N GLY A 115 0.10 15.36 -13.75
CA GLY A 115 0.91 15.74 -14.89
C GLY A 115 0.90 17.25 -15.15
N SER A 116 -0.26 17.90 -15.07
CA SER A 116 -0.41 19.35 -15.23
C SER A 116 0.36 20.13 -14.17
N VAL A 117 0.29 19.69 -12.92
CA VAL A 117 1.06 20.28 -11.81
C VAL A 117 2.55 20.16 -12.09
N ILE A 118 3.05 18.96 -12.41
CA ILE A 118 4.47 18.75 -12.72
C ILE A 118 4.90 19.62 -13.91
N PHE A 119 4.12 19.63 -14.99
CA PHE A 119 4.40 20.42 -16.19
C PHE A 119 4.46 21.93 -15.89
N TYR A 120 3.51 22.46 -15.12
CA TYR A 120 3.53 23.85 -14.69
C TYR A 120 4.78 24.17 -13.87
N PHE A 121 5.11 23.30 -12.90
CA PHE A 121 6.28 23.48 -12.06
C PHE A 121 7.59 23.41 -12.83
N THR A 122 7.71 22.56 -13.85
CA THR A 122 8.95 22.45 -14.63
C THR A 122 9.13 23.58 -15.64
N PHE A 123 8.06 24.06 -16.27
CA PHE A 123 8.15 25.01 -17.39
C PHE A 123 7.78 26.45 -17.07
N PHE A 124 6.94 26.71 -16.06
CA PHE A 124 6.39 28.04 -15.80
C PHE A 124 6.71 28.58 -14.39
N TYR A 125 6.99 27.69 -13.43
CA TYR A 125 7.28 28.12 -12.07
C TYR A 125 8.75 28.51 -11.90
N ARG A 126 8.98 29.68 -11.30
CA ARG A 126 10.32 30.16 -10.96
C ARG A 126 10.80 29.54 -9.65
N TRP A 127 11.73 28.60 -9.75
CA TRP A 127 12.38 27.96 -8.60
C TRP A 127 13.57 28.77 -8.08
N ASN A 128 13.92 28.61 -6.80
CA ASN A 128 15.13 29.16 -6.18
C ASN A 128 15.44 30.62 -6.54
N GLU A 129 14.41 31.48 -6.62
CA GLU A 129 14.54 32.90 -6.98
C GLU A 129 15.23 33.16 -8.35
N GLY A 130 15.16 32.21 -9.28
CA GLY A 130 15.78 32.30 -10.61
C GLY A 130 17.22 31.79 -10.68
N ARG A 131 17.72 31.15 -9.62
CA ARG A 131 19.05 30.49 -9.65
C ARG A 131 19.00 29.17 -10.40
N ASP A 132 20.11 28.81 -11.04
CA ASP A 132 20.23 27.56 -11.79
C ASP A 132 19.87 26.34 -10.92
N ASN A 133 19.08 25.45 -11.50
CA ASN A 133 18.69 24.17 -10.90
C ASN A 133 18.45 23.14 -12.02
N VAL A 134 18.05 21.91 -11.66
CA VAL A 134 17.83 20.84 -12.66
C VAL A 134 16.68 21.17 -13.64
N PHE A 135 15.77 22.07 -13.27
CA PHE A 135 14.62 22.45 -14.09
C PHE A 135 14.80 23.77 -14.84
N SER A 136 15.90 24.50 -14.64
CA SER A 136 16.09 25.85 -15.18
C SER A 136 16.17 25.85 -16.69
N ASP A 137 16.70 24.79 -17.29
CA ASP A 137 16.81 24.64 -18.74
C ASP A 137 15.43 24.56 -19.41
N PHE A 138 14.48 23.85 -18.79
CA PHE A 138 13.12 23.73 -19.30
C PHE A 138 12.37 25.06 -19.18
N TYR A 139 12.47 25.73 -18.04
CA TYR A 139 11.92 27.08 -17.84
C TYR A 139 12.49 28.08 -18.87
N ARG A 140 13.81 28.11 -19.07
CA ARG A 140 14.45 28.98 -20.06
C ARG A 140 14.06 28.66 -21.50
N SER A 141 13.89 27.39 -21.84
CA SER A 141 13.41 27.00 -23.17
C SER A 141 11.99 27.55 -23.44
N GLN A 142 11.14 27.58 -22.40
CA GLN A 142 9.82 28.18 -22.47
C GLN A 142 9.89 29.70 -22.61
N LEU A 143 10.78 30.38 -21.85
CA LEU A 143 11.01 31.81 -21.98
C LEU A 143 11.54 32.20 -23.36
N TRP A 144 12.47 31.42 -23.91
CA TRP A 144 12.99 31.62 -25.27
C TRP A 144 11.88 31.50 -26.32
N LEU A 145 10.99 30.51 -26.17
CA LEU A 145 9.84 30.35 -27.04
C LEU A 145 8.84 31.50 -26.86
N LYS A 146 8.62 31.94 -25.62
CA LYS A 146 7.75 33.07 -25.26
C LYS A 146 8.25 34.36 -25.92
N GLU A 147 9.55 34.65 -25.83
CA GLU A 147 10.19 35.79 -26.48
C GLU A 147 9.94 35.79 -27.99
N ARG A 148 10.14 34.63 -28.62
CA ARG A 148 10.03 34.48 -30.08
C ARG A 148 8.59 34.56 -30.59
N ILE A 149 7.62 34.06 -29.83
CA ILE A 149 6.21 34.01 -30.26
C ILE A 149 5.45 35.27 -29.84
N LEU A 150 5.60 35.69 -28.58
CA LEU A 150 4.83 36.80 -28.00
C LEU A 150 5.54 38.15 -28.13
N GLY A 151 6.82 38.16 -28.52
CA GLY A 151 7.58 39.39 -28.81
C GLY A 151 7.94 40.21 -27.58
N GLY A 152 7.76 39.67 -26.37
CA GLY A 152 8.05 40.39 -25.13
C GLY A 152 8.13 39.46 -23.92
N LEU A 153 9.16 39.70 -23.11
CA LEU A 153 9.35 39.13 -21.77
C LEU A 153 9.16 40.25 -20.74
N SER A 154 8.73 39.89 -19.52
CA SER A 154 8.86 40.83 -18.41
C SER A 154 10.34 41.05 -18.08
N GLU A 155 10.68 42.18 -17.45
CA GLU A 155 12.07 42.51 -17.08
C GLU A 155 12.75 41.36 -16.30
N GLN A 156 12.03 40.75 -15.37
CA GLN A 156 12.52 39.61 -14.59
C GLN A 156 12.75 38.36 -15.44
N GLU A 157 11.85 38.04 -16.37
CA GLU A 157 11.99 36.88 -17.24
C GLU A 157 13.10 37.10 -18.28
N TYR A 158 13.32 38.35 -18.71
CA TYR A 158 14.42 38.72 -19.59
C TYR A 158 15.76 38.50 -18.90
N ASP A 159 15.88 38.95 -17.65
CA ASP A 159 17.06 38.69 -16.82
C ASP A 159 17.29 37.20 -16.59
N ASP A 160 16.23 36.44 -16.30
CA ASP A 160 16.34 34.98 -16.07
C ASP A 160 16.78 34.20 -17.33
N LEU A 161 16.49 34.73 -18.52
CA LEU A 161 16.89 34.15 -19.81
C LEU A 161 18.31 34.54 -20.23
N HIS A 162 18.68 35.82 -20.13
CA HIS A 162 19.95 36.34 -20.65
C HIS A 162 21.06 36.44 -19.59
N PHE A 163 20.71 36.60 -18.32
CA PHE A 163 21.63 36.79 -17.19
C PHE A 163 21.38 35.75 -16.09
N PRO A 164 21.58 34.45 -16.39
CA PRO A 164 21.30 33.38 -15.44
C PRO A 164 22.15 33.49 -14.18
N LYS A 165 21.51 33.43 -13.00
CA LYS A 165 22.21 33.41 -11.72
C LYS A 165 22.75 32.01 -11.47
N SER A 166 24.06 31.89 -11.26
CA SER A 166 24.70 30.62 -10.94
C SER A 166 24.05 29.99 -9.72
N GLY A 167 23.69 28.71 -9.82
CA GLY A 167 23.20 27.91 -8.71
C GLY A 167 24.21 27.83 -7.57
N TYR A 168 23.74 27.52 -6.36
CA TYR A 168 24.63 27.04 -5.31
C TYR A 168 25.35 25.80 -5.86
N THR A 169 26.68 25.77 -5.82
CA THR A 169 27.50 24.69 -6.37
C THR A 169 26.95 23.33 -5.95
N VAL A 170 26.24 22.67 -6.86
CA VAL A 170 25.70 21.34 -6.61
C VAL A 170 26.88 20.39 -6.75
N LEU A 171 27.35 19.85 -5.64
CA LEU A 171 28.29 18.73 -5.64
C LEU A 171 27.59 17.57 -6.38
N HIS A 172 27.92 17.36 -7.65
CA HIS A 172 27.49 16.17 -8.36
C HIS A 172 28.08 14.96 -7.64
N SER A 173 27.23 14.03 -7.18
CA SER A 173 27.71 12.74 -6.69
C SER A 173 28.40 12.03 -7.85
N VAL A 174 29.73 12.03 -7.84
CA VAL A 174 30.54 11.22 -8.75
C VAL A 174 30.15 9.76 -8.50
N LYS A 175 29.90 9.00 -9.58
CA LYS A 175 29.59 7.56 -9.44
C LYS A 175 30.78 6.88 -8.77
N ASP A 176 30.54 6.03 -7.78
CA ASP A 176 31.59 5.28 -7.06
C ASP A 176 32.54 4.52 -8.01
N ALA A 177 32.07 4.14 -9.19
CA ALA A 177 32.86 3.52 -10.25
C ALA A 177 34.04 4.37 -10.79
N GLN A 178 34.03 5.69 -10.56
CA GLN A 178 35.11 6.61 -10.94
C GLN A 178 36.12 6.86 -9.81
N TYR A 179 35.82 6.44 -8.57
CA TYR A 179 36.68 6.72 -7.41
C TYR A 179 37.46 5.49 -6.91
N ILE A 180 37.20 4.30 -7.44
CA ILE A 180 37.98 3.10 -7.06
C ILE A 180 39.17 2.98 -8.02
N PRO A 181 40.43 3.20 -7.56
CA PRO A 181 41.62 2.91 -8.34
C PRO A 181 41.54 1.48 -8.89
N ASP A 182 42.00 1.26 -10.12
CA ASP A 182 41.95 -0.06 -10.77
C ASP A 182 42.66 -1.14 -9.93
N ASP A 183 43.61 -0.74 -9.08
CA ASP A 183 44.33 -1.57 -8.10
C ASP A 183 43.40 -2.23 -7.04
N LEU A 184 42.25 -1.61 -6.76
CA LEU A 184 41.23 -2.09 -5.82
C LEU A 184 40.10 -2.88 -6.51
N ARG A 185 40.02 -2.86 -7.85
CA ARG A 185 39.08 -3.68 -8.65
C ARG A 185 39.58 -5.12 -8.75
N LYS A 186 39.49 -5.87 -7.66
CA LYS A 186 39.91 -7.29 -7.60
C LYS A 186 38.94 -8.30 -8.25
N THR A 187 38.07 -7.88 -9.15
CA THR A 187 37.22 -8.81 -9.90
C THR A 187 37.34 -8.51 -11.39
N GLN A 188 38.10 -9.35 -12.10
CA GLN A 188 38.05 -9.40 -13.56
C GLN A 188 36.61 -9.70 -13.99
N GLU A 189 36.01 -8.79 -14.73
CA GLU A 189 34.66 -8.91 -15.27
C GLU A 189 34.63 -10.06 -16.30
N GLY A 190 34.14 -11.22 -15.88
CA GLY A 190 33.76 -12.32 -16.78
C GLY A 190 32.26 -12.31 -17.06
N GLU A 191 31.86 -12.89 -18.20
CA GLU A 191 30.51 -12.93 -18.81
C GLU A 191 29.38 -13.57 -17.94
N PHE A 192 29.64 -13.85 -16.67
CA PHE A 192 28.71 -14.51 -15.73
C PHE A 192 28.30 -13.67 -14.51
N VAL A 193 28.51 -12.35 -14.51
CA VAL A 193 28.01 -11.48 -13.43
C VAL A 193 26.53 -11.16 -13.64
N LEU A 194 25.67 -12.17 -13.46
CA LEU A 194 24.21 -12.00 -13.36
C LEU A 194 23.62 -12.50 -12.03
N ASN A 195 24.46 -12.75 -11.03
CA ASN A 195 23.99 -13.09 -9.70
C ASN A 195 24.31 -11.95 -8.74
N ARG A 196 23.26 -11.30 -8.25
CA ARG A 196 23.35 -10.39 -7.11
C ARG A 196 24.10 -11.12 -5.97
N PRO A 197 25.01 -10.45 -5.24
CA PRO A 197 25.69 -11.07 -4.12
C PRO A 197 24.65 -11.62 -3.14
N SER A 198 24.77 -12.90 -2.77
CA SER A 198 23.95 -13.48 -1.72
C SER A 198 24.31 -12.87 -0.36
N GLU A 199 23.37 -12.86 0.59
CA GLU A 199 23.60 -12.34 1.95
C GLU A 199 24.84 -12.95 2.63
N ARG A 200 25.20 -14.18 2.27
CA ARG A 200 26.40 -14.86 2.78
C ARG A 200 27.70 -14.20 2.33
N HIS A 201 27.76 -13.72 1.07
CA HIS A 201 28.95 -13.04 0.55
C HIS A 201 29.11 -11.64 1.14
N LEU A 202 27.99 -10.96 1.43
CA LEU A 202 28.02 -9.67 2.12
C LEU A 202 28.54 -9.84 3.56
N LEU A 203 28.06 -10.86 4.27
CA LEU A 203 28.49 -11.14 5.64
C LEU A 203 29.97 -11.56 5.73
N GLU A 204 30.47 -12.29 4.75
CA GLU A 204 31.90 -12.63 4.66
C GLU A 204 32.76 -11.40 4.34
N ALA A 205 32.29 -10.51 3.46
CA ALA A 205 32.97 -9.26 3.18
C ALA A 205 33.04 -8.33 4.40
N GLU A 206 31.94 -8.20 5.16
CA GLU A 206 31.91 -7.46 6.42
C GLU A 206 32.88 -8.04 7.45
N ARG A 207 32.95 -9.37 7.56
CA ARG A 207 33.91 -10.03 8.45
C ARG A 207 35.36 -9.72 8.07
N ILE A 208 35.71 -9.81 6.78
CA ILE A 208 37.07 -9.50 6.30
C ILE A 208 37.41 -8.03 6.55
N GLN A 209 36.42 -7.14 6.39
CA GLN A 209 36.61 -5.72 6.68
C GLN A 209 36.88 -5.49 8.17
N GLN A 210 36.09 -6.09 9.06
CA GLN A 210 36.31 -6.00 10.51
C GLN A 210 37.68 -6.56 10.92
N GLU A 211 38.10 -7.69 10.37
CA GLU A 211 39.42 -8.27 10.65
C GLU A 211 40.57 -7.32 10.23
N LYS A 212 40.43 -6.61 9.11
CA LYS A 212 41.42 -5.60 8.67
C LYS A 212 41.43 -4.36 9.54
N GLU A 213 40.26 -3.86 9.92
CA GLU A 213 40.14 -2.71 10.83
C GLU A 213 40.74 -3.03 12.20
N GLU A 214 40.50 -4.24 12.72
CA GLU A 214 41.10 -4.70 13.97
C GLU A 214 42.63 -4.84 13.87
N GLN A 215 43.15 -5.38 12.76
CA GLN A 215 44.59 -5.45 12.52
C GLN A 215 45.24 -4.06 12.48
N MET A 216 44.64 -3.12 11.74
CA MET A 216 45.10 -1.73 11.67
C MET A 216 45.11 -1.05 13.06
N LEU A 217 44.07 -1.26 13.86
CA LEU A 217 44.00 -0.73 15.22
C LEU A 217 45.09 -1.31 16.12
N ARG A 218 45.35 -2.62 16.02
CA ARG A 218 46.43 -3.28 16.76
C ARG A 218 47.80 -2.74 16.36
N GLU A 219 48.05 -2.52 15.07
CA GLU A 219 49.30 -1.93 14.58
C GLU A 219 49.50 -0.51 15.13
N LEU A 220 48.47 0.34 15.07
CA LEU A 220 48.52 1.70 15.62
C LEU A 220 48.82 1.71 17.12
N ASP A 221 48.23 0.80 17.89
CA ASP A 221 48.52 0.67 19.31
C ASP A 221 49.95 0.19 19.58
N MET A 222 50.48 -0.72 18.76
CA MET A 222 51.88 -1.14 18.84
C MET A 222 52.83 0.03 18.53
N HIS A 223 52.56 0.82 17.49
CA HIS A 223 53.35 2.01 17.17
C HIS A 223 53.32 3.05 18.29
N ARG A 224 52.15 3.27 18.92
CA ARG A 224 52.02 4.17 20.08
C ARG A 224 52.81 3.69 21.29
N LYS A 225 52.83 2.38 21.57
CA LYS A 225 53.64 1.81 22.66
C LYS A 225 55.13 1.99 22.40
N TYR A 226 55.58 1.66 21.20
CA TYR A 226 56.97 1.82 20.79
C TYR A 226 57.45 3.28 20.85
N ALA A 227 56.64 4.23 20.39
CA ALA A 227 56.96 5.66 20.48
C ALA A 227 57.10 6.13 21.94
N LYS A 228 56.23 5.66 22.84
CA LYS A 228 56.33 5.95 24.28
C LYS A 228 57.58 5.34 24.92
N GLU A 229 57.99 4.14 24.49
CA GLU A 229 59.22 3.50 24.97
C GLU A 229 60.45 4.29 24.54
N LEU A 230 60.54 4.72 23.28
CA LEU A 230 61.61 5.58 22.78
C LEU A 230 61.69 6.92 23.53
N ASP A 231 60.55 7.57 23.77
CA ASP A 231 60.49 8.82 24.55
C ASP A 231 60.98 8.61 26.00
N ASN A 232 60.68 7.47 26.59
CA ASN A 232 61.12 7.12 27.94
C ASN A 232 62.62 6.79 28.00
N GLU A 233 63.17 6.12 27.00
CA GLU A 233 64.61 5.87 26.87
C GLU A 233 65.41 7.17 26.65
N ALA A 234 64.91 8.07 25.79
CA ALA A 234 65.51 9.39 25.58
C ALA A 234 65.49 10.26 26.85
N LYS A 235 64.45 10.12 27.68
CA LYS A 235 64.39 10.79 28.99
C LYS A 235 65.37 10.17 30.00
N LYS A 236 65.54 8.84 30.00
CA LYS A 236 66.52 8.15 30.87
C LYS A 236 67.97 8.49 30.50
N SER A 237 68.32 8.54 29.22
CA SER A 237 69.68 8.92 28.78
C SER A 237 70.01 10.36 29.14
N LYS A 238 69.09 11.32 28.93
CA LYS A 238 69.27 12.72 29.38
C LYS A 238 69.42 12.86 30.90
N LYS A 239 68.75 12.02 31.69
CA LYS A 239 68.88 12.02 33.16
C LYS A 239 70.23 11.48 33.62
N TRP A 240 70.85 10.57 32.86
CA TRP A 240 72.17 10.03 33.16
C TRP A 240 73.30 11.01 32.82
N PHE A 241 73.16 11.79 31.73
CA PHE A 241 74.11 12.86 31.37
C PHE A 241 73.97 14.16 32.19
N GLY A 242 72.90 14.32 32.98
CA GLY A 242 72.66 15.49 33.83
C GLY A 242 73.12 15.35 35.29
N ILE A 243 73.83 14.27 35.62
CA ILE A 243 74.35 13.98 36.97
C ILE A 243 75.90 14.01 36.99
N PHE A 244 76.54 14.49 35.91
CA PHE A 244 77.96 14.85 35.88
C PHE A 244 78.15 16.34 35.63
#